data_AF-A0A0C9ZVX0-F1
#
_entry.id   AF-A0A0C9ZVX0-F1
#
_cell.length_a   1.000
_cell.length_b   1.000
_cell.length_c   1.000
_cell.angle_alpha   90.00
_cell.angle_beta   90.00
_cell.angle_gamma   90.00
#
_symmetry.space_group_name_H-M   'P 1'
#
loop_
_entity.id
_entity.type
_entity.pdbx_description
1 polymer ?
#
loop_
_entity_poly.entity_id
_entity_poly.type
_entity_poly.pdbx_seq_one_letter_code
_entity_poly.pdbx_strand_id
1 'polypeptide(L)'
;MLYAADVWCAGLVEKGRGKKGRGRGARGFASQMPRVQRMATISIAGGLRSSPTDMLDAHANVLPFQQTLRKACYRATLRMATLPQKHPLAKGIKNAYDYGKERDFKGKKRYPSPLHKLMYEFRINPSQVEKIDPVRHYPKWKPDVDIHIAEKAETAMVEDELADENLRAYSD
;
A
#
# COMPACT_ATOMS: atom_id res chain seq x y z
N MET A 1 1.03 8.57 2.96
CA MET A 1 2.12 9.54 2.76
C MET A 1 3.51 8.91 2.77
N LEU A 2 3.76 7.83 2.03
CA LEU A 2 5.11 7.26 1.91
C LEU A 2 5.34 6.87 0.43
N TYR A 3 5.46 7.89 -0.42
CA TYR A 3 5.70 7.69 -1.84
C TYR A 3 7.02 6.94 -2.05
N ALA A 4 7.00 5.92 -2.91
CA ALA A 4 8.15 5.09 -3.26
C ALA A 4 8.87 4.43 -2.06
N ALA A 5 8.25 4.31 -0.88
CA ALA A 5 8.91 3.66 0.27
C ALA A 5 9.30 2.20 -0.01
N ASP A 6 8.55 1.52 -0.87
CA ASP A 6 8.86 0.20 -1.43
C ASP A 6 10.16 0.18 -2.27
N VAL A 7 10.65 1.33 -2.74
CA VAL A 7 11.93 1.45 -3.46
C VAL A 7 13.06 1.82 -2.50
N TRP A 8 12.95 2.96 -1.82
CA TRP A 8 14.05 3.54 -1.02
C TRP A 8 14.17 2.90 0.37
N CYS A 9 13.04 2.44 0.94
CA CYS A 9 12.98 1.85 2.27
C CYS A 9 12.90 0.31 2.27
N ALA A 10 12.98 -0.36 1.10
CA ALA A 10 12.97 -1.83 1.01
C ALA A 10 14.04 -2.50 1.91
N GLY A 11 15.20 -1.86 2.08
CA GLY A 11 16.27 -2.34 2.94
C GLY A 11 16.06 -2.09 4.44
N LEU A 12 15.03 -1.33 4.82
CA LEU A 12 14.67 -1.04 6.21
C LEU A 12 13.60 -2.00 6.74
N VAL A 13 12.81 -2.63 5.86
CA VAL A 13 11.74 -3.55 6.29
C VAL A 13 12.30 -4.72 7.12
N GLU A 14 13.50 -5.18 6.80
CA GLU A 14 14.23 -6.22 7.57
C GLU A 14 14.64 -5.75 8.98
N LYS A 15 14.79 -4.44 9.22
CA LYS A 15 15.28 -3.90 10.50
C LYS A 15 14.25 -3.99 11.62
N GLY A 16 12.96 -4.12 11.30
CA GLY A 16 11.92 -4.42 12.29
C GLY A 16 12.13 -5.75 13.03
N ARG A 17 13.12 -6.56 12.61
CA ARG A 17 13.51 -7.83 13.23
C ARG A 17 14.89 -7.79 13.93
N GLY A 18 15.47 -6.60 14.16
CA GLY A 18 16.72 -6.44 14.92
C GLY A 18 18.02 -6.75 14.16
N LYS A 19 18.02 -6.92 12.82
CA LYS A 19 19.25 -7.21 12.06
C LYS A 19 20.10 -5.96 11.80
N LYS A 20 21.32 -5.92 12.37
CA LYS A 20 22.35 -4.91 12.06
C LYS A 20 22.87 -5.12 10.62
N GLY A 21 22.91 -4.05 9.81
CA GLY A 21 23.82 -4.02 8.66
C GLY A 21 23.37 -3.34 7.36
N ARG A 22 22.08 -3.14 7.05
CA ARG A 22 21.69 -2.68 5.69
C ARG A 22 20.95 -1.33 5.65
N GLY A 23 21.07 -0.62 4.53
CA GLY A 23 20.34 0.61 4.21
C GLY A 23 20.98 1.95 4.59
N ARG A 24 22.28 2.19 4.28
CA ARG A 24 23.01 3.44 4.63
C ARG A 24 22.25 4.74 4.26
N GLY A 25 21.55 4.78 3.11
CA GLY A 25 20.83 5.99 2.67
C GLY A 25 19.51 6.28 3.40
N ALA A 26 18.73 5.27 3.77
CA ALA A 26 17.42 5.46 4.39
C ALA A 26 17.46 5.47 5.94
N ARG A 27 18.64 5.35 6.56
CA ARG A 27 18.76 5.31 8.04
C ARG A 27 18.34 6.63 8.69
N GLY A 28 18.73 7.76 8.09
CA GLY A 28 18.37 9.08 8.59
C GLY A 28 16.85 9.24 8.62
N PHE A 29 16.20 8.96 7.49
CA PHE A 29 14.75 8.97 7.37
C PHE A 29 14.06 8.09 8.43
N ALA A 30 14.49 6.83 8.57
CA ALA A 30 13.92 5.91 9.55
C ALA A 30 14.12 6.32 11.02
N SER A 31 15.16 7.11 11.30
CA SER A 31 15.45 7.65 12.63
C SER A 31 14.65 8.92 12.94
N GLN A 32 14.44 9.77 11.92
CA GLN A 32 13.74 11.05 12.09
C GLN A 32 12.21 10.91 12.07
N MET A 33 11.66 10.03 11.24
CA MET A 33 10.20 9.94 11.13
C MET A 33 9.45 9.47 12.38
N PRO A 34 9.98 8.58 13.23
CA PRO A 34 9.37 8.32 14.54
C PRO A 34 9.21 9.58 15.39
N ARG A 35 10.14 10.55 15.29
CA ARG A 35 10.05 11.83 16.00
C ARG A 35 8.94 12.71 15.45
N VAL A 36 8.83 12.80 14.13
CA VAL A 36 7.76 13.54 13.44
C VAL A 36 6.39 12.94 13.77
N GLN A 37 6.28 11.60 13.70
CA GLN A 37 5.06 10.90 14.09
C GLN A 37 4.69 11.20 15.54
N ARG A 38 5.66 11.16 16.47
CA ARG A 38 5.42 11.51 17.87
C ARG A 38 4.90 12.95 18.05
N MET A 39 5.43 13.91 17.31
CA MET A 39 4.91 15.29 17.35
C MET A 39 3.44 15.34 16.91
N ALA A 40 3.08 14.61 15.87
CA ALA A 40 1.70 14.52 15.41
C ALA A 40 0.79 13.79 16.42
N THR A 41 1.23 12.68 17.02
CA THR A 41 0.40 11.93 17.97
C THR A 41 0.22 12.65 19.30
N ILE A 42 1.19 13.45 19.74
CA ILE A 42 1.01 14.43 20.83
C ILE A 42 -0.11 15.42 20.50
N SER A 43 -0.07 15.99 19.29
CA SER A 43 -1.07 16.96 18.84
C SER A 43 -2.47 16.36 18.72
N ILE A 44 -2.59 15.14 18.19
CA ILE A 44 -3.86 14.42 17.99
C ILE A 44 -4.47 14.00 19.34
N ALA A 45 -3.65 13.40 20.21
CA ALA A 45 -4.12 12.85 21.49
C ALA A 45 -4.16 13.89 22.63
N GLY A 46 -3.71 15.13 22.38
CA GLY A 46 -3.56 16.15 23.43
C GLY A 46 -2.58 15.76 24.54
N GLY A 47 -1.62 14.88 24.24
CA GLY A 47 -0.74 14.28 25.24
C GLY A 47 0.38 15.20 25.72
N LEU A 48 1.04 14.81 26.82
CA LEU A 48 2.20 15.55 27.34
C LEU A 48 3.47 15.17 26.58
N ARG A 49 4.46 16.06 26.59
CA ARG A 49 5.79 15.77 26.02
C ARG A 49 6.49 14.61 26.70
N SER A 50 6.13 14.27 27.94
CA SER A 50 6.64 13.12 28.70
C SER A 50 5.85 11.82 28.43
N SER A 51 4.72 11.88 27.74
CA SER A 51 3.89 10.69 27.51
C SER A 51 4.63 9.63 26.68
N PRO A 52 4.51 8.34 27.03
CA PRO A 52 5.08 7.25 26.25
C PRO A 52 4.59 7.24 24.80
N THR A 53 5.49 7.01 23.84
CA THR A 53 5.18 7.10 22.40
C THR A 53 4.22 6.01 21.95
N ASP A 54 4.35 4.80 22.49
CA ASP A 54 3.45 3.66 22.25
C ASP A 54 2.02 3.95 22.72
N MET A 55 1.88 4.57 23.89
CA MET A 55 0.59 5.02 24.42
C MET A 55 -0.03 6.10 23.52
N LEU A 56 0.76 7.09 23.09
CA LEU A 56 0.31 8.13 22.16
C LEU A 56 -0.11 7.57 20.80
N ASP A 57 0.67 6.63 20.24
CA ASP A 57 0.37 5.95 18.98
C ASP A 57 -0.95 5.17 19.09
N ALA A 58 -1.17 4.45 20.19
CA ALA A 58 -2.40 3.71 20.44
C ALA A 58 -3.63 4.62 20.57
N HIS A 59 -3.55 5.69 21.36
CA HIS A 59 -4.66 6.65 21.52
C HIS A 59 -4.95 7.45 20.25
N ALA A 60 -3.94 7.73 19.42
CA ALA A 60 -4.12 8.37 18.13
C ALA A 60 -4.58 7.40 17.02
N ASN A 61 -4.73 6.10 17.31
CA ASN A 61 -5.01 5.04 16.33
C ASN A 61 -3.99 5.02 15.16
N VAL A 62 -2.71 5.25 15.47
CA VAL A 62 -1.61 5.24 14.50
C VAL A 62 -0.67 4.06 14.81
N LEU A 63 -0.24 3.33 13.79
CA LEU A 63 0.76 2.28 13.96
C LEU A 63 2.14 2.92 14.24
N PRO A 64 2.98 2.30 15.10
CA PRO A 64 4.34 2.78 15.28
C PRO A 64 5.08 2.81 13.93
N PHE A 65 5.97 3.78 13.74
CA PHE A 65 6.46 4.14 12.41
C PHE A 65 7.03 2.96 11.60
N GLN A 66 7.75 2.04 12.24
CA GLN A 66 8.32 0.86 11.57
C GLN A 66 7.22 -0.07 11.01
N GLN A 67 6.11 -0.21 11.73
CA GLN A 67 4.94 -1.00 11.36
C GLN A 67 4.18 -0.29 10.24
N THR A 68 4.05 1.04 10.30
CA THR A 68 3.50 1.86 9.20
C THR A 68 4.30 1.67 7.92
N LEU A 69 5.64 1.71 8.01
CA LEU A 69 6.53 1.46 6.88
C LEU A 69 6.37 0.05 6.33
N ARG A 70 6.37 -0.97 7.21
CA ARG A 70 6.17 -2.37 6.82
C ARG A 70 4.82 -2.57 6.13
N LYS A 71 3.74 -1.96 6.65
CA LYS A 71 2.39 -2.01 6.05
C LYS A 71 2.38 -1.36 4.66
N ALA A 72 3.04 -0.22 4.49
CA ALA A 72 3.15 0.44 3.19
C ALA A 72 3.90 -0.45 2.17
N CYS A 73 5.05 -0.99 2.53
CA CYS A 73 5.82 -1.89 1.67
C CYS A 73 5.07 -3.21 1.39
N TYR A 74 4.36 -3.76 2.38
CA TYR A 74 3.55 -4.97 2.21
C TYR A 74 2.43 -4.74 1.20
N ARG A 75 1.66 -3.65 1.34
CA ARG A 75 0.61 -3.28 0.38
C ARG A 75 1.14 -3.08 -1.03
N ALA A 76 2.30 -2.43 -1.19
CA ALA A 76 2.95 -2.28 -2.48
C ALA A 76 3.36 -3.64 -3.06
N THR A 77 3.91 -4.54 -2.24
CA THR A 77 4.31 -5.89 -2.65
C THR A 77 3.10 -6.72 -3.08
N LEU A 78 2.00 -6.64 -2.33
CA LEU A 78 0.75 -7.32 -2.67
C LEU A 78 0.19 -6.80 -4.00
N ARG A 79 0.12 -5.47 -4.20
CA ARG A 79 -0.29 -4.86 -5.47
C ARG A 79 0.60 -5.28 -6.64
N MET A 80 1.90 -5.44 -6.41
CA MET A 80 2.81 -5.97 -7.42
C MET A 80 2.51 -7.44 -7.74
N ALA A 81 2.20 -8.25 -6.72
CA ALA A 81 1.85 -9.66 -6.90
C ALA A 81 0.52 -9.86 -7.66
N THR A 82 -0.44 -8.93 -7.55
CA THR A 82 -1.72 -8.98 -8.27
C THR A 82 -1.61 -8.55 -9.74
N LEU A 83 -0.44 -8.10 -10.22
CA LEU A 83 -0.29 -7.66 -11.61
C LEU A 83 -0.47 -8.82 -12.60
N PRO A 84 -1.20 -8.60 -13.71
CA PRO A 84 -1.41 -9.62 -14.73
C PRO A 84 -0.14 -9.85 -15.53
N GLN A 85 -0.06 -10.99 -16.22
CA GLN A 85 1.15 -11.39 -16.96
C GLN A 85 1.53 -10.42 -18.09
N LYS A 86 0.54 -9.69 -18.64
CA LYS A 86 0.74 -8.65 -19.66
C LYS A 86 1.47 -7.40 -19.12
N HIS A 87 1.54 -7.22 -17.80
CA HIS A 87 2.19 -6.07 -17.19
C HIS A 87 3.73 -6.16 -17.31
N PRO A 88 4.45 -5.08 -17.67
CA PRO A 88 5.90 -5.11 -17.88
C PRO A 88 6.70 -5.59 -16.66
N LEU A 89 6.21 -5.29 -15.45
CA LEU A 89 6.85 -5.72 -14.20
C LEU A 89 6.58 -7.19 -13.83
N ALA A 90 5.59 -7.86 -14.43
CA ALA A 90 5.14 -9.19 -14.00
C ALA A 90 6.28 -10.22 -14.06
N LYS A 91 7.06 -10.22 -15.15
CA LYS A 91 8.23 -11.09 -15.30
C LYS A 91 9.30 -10.80 -14.25
N GLY A 92 9.58 -9.52 -14.00
CA GLY A 92 10.58 -9.10 -12.99
C GLY A 92 10.19 -9.50 -11.57
N ILE A 93 8.90 -9.40 -11.24
CA ILE A 93 8.34 -9.79 -9.95
C ILE A 93 8.42 -11.31 -9.76
N LYS A 94 8.01 -12.09 -10.76
CA LYS A 94 8.10 -13.55 -10.73
C LYS A 94 9.55 -14.00 -10.54
N ASN A 95 10.48 -13.47 -11.36
CA ASN A 95 11.89 -13.80 -11.25
C ASN A 95 12.49 -13.44 -9.87
N ALA A 96 12.07 -12.32 -9.28
CA ALA A 96 12.54 -11.91 -7.95
C ALA A 96 12.05 -12.85 -6.84
N TYR A 97 10.81 -13.34 -6.96
CA TYR A 97 10.24 -14.35 -6.05
C TYR A 97 10.91 -15.71 -6.23
N ASP A 98 11.01 -16.20 -7.47
CA ASP A 98 11.59 -17.51 -7.79
C ASP A 98 13.05 -17.61 -7.32
N TYR A 99 13.84 -16.54 -7.53
CA TYR A 99 15.21 -16.46 -7.01
C TYR A 99 15.30 -16.66 -5.49
N GLY A 100 14.31 -16.13 -4.76
CA GLY A 100 14.19 -16.28 -3.30
C GLY A 100 13.74 -17.69 -2.92
N LYS A 101 12.75 -18.23 -3.63
CA LYS A 101 12.19 -19.57 -3.42
C LYS A 101 13.25 -20.67 -3.62
N GLU A 102 14.05 -20.60 -4.69
CA GLU A 102 15.17 -21.52 -4.96
C GLU A 102 16.19 -21.60 -3.81
N ARG A 103 16.29 -20.54 -3.01
CA ARG A 103 17.26 -20.40 -1.91
C ARG A 103 16.61 -20.42 -0.53
N ASP A 104 15.38 -20.95 -0.45
CA ASP A 104 14.56 -21.03 0.78
C ASP A 104 14.47 -19.68 1.54
N PHE A 105 14.51 -18.57 0.80
CA PHE A 105 14.58 -17.23 1.37
C PHE A 105 15.64 -17.09 2.49
N LYS A 106 16.79 -17.77 2.33
CA LYS A 106 17.96 -17.73 3.21
C LYS A 106 19.17 -17.13 2.49
N GLY A 107 19.36 -17.44 1.21
CA GLY A 107 20.40 -16.84 0.37
C GLY A 107 19.95 -15.50 -0.24
N LYS A 108 20.71 -14.42 0.00
CA LYS A 108 20.46 -13.11 -0.65
C LYS A 108 21.31 -12.97 -1.90
N LYS A 109 20.71 -12.47 -2.98
CA LYS A 109 21.44 -12.04 -4.18
C LYS A 109 22.56 -11.07 -3.79
N ARG A 110 23.73 -11.16 -4.44
CA ARG A 110 24.89 -10.27 -4.18
C ARG A 110 24.49 -8.79 -4.29
N TYR A 111 23.73 -8.45 -5.34
CA TYR A 111 23.17 -7.11 -5.56
C TYR A 111 21.63 -7.21 -5.68
N PRO A 112 20.90 -7.22 -4.55
CA PRO A 112 19.46 -7.38 -4.57
C PRO A 112 18.79 -6.05 -4.91
N SER A 113 17.95 -6.04 -5.94
CA SER A 113 17.06 -4.91 -6.23
C SER A 113 16.00 -4.74 -5.12
N PRO A 114 15.31 -3.60 -5.03
CA PRO A 114 14.20 -3.42 -4.09
C PRO A 114 13.16 -4.55 -4.19
N LEU A 115 12.80 -4.98 -5.41
CA LEU A 115 11.90 -6.12 -5.64
C LEU A 115 12.38 -7.40 -4.96
N HIS A 116 13.67 -7.74 -5.07
CA HIS A 116 14.21 -8.94 -4.41
C HIS A 116 14.10 -8.82 -2.89
N LYS A 117 14.34 -7.64 -2.31
CA LYS A 117 14.25 -7.41 -0.86
C LYS A 117 12.80 -7.57 -0.37
N LEU A 118 11.85 -6.98 -1.09
CA LEU A 118 10.42 -7.06 -0.75
C LEU A 118 9.88 -8.50 -0.87
N MET A 119 10.18 -9.18 -1.98
CA MET A 119 9.73 -10.57 -2.19
C MET A 119 10.36 -11.51 -1.18
N TYR A 120 11.61 -11.27 -0.78
CA TYR A 120 12.30 -12.05 0.24
C TYR A 120 11.72 -11.84 1.65
N GLU A 121 11.34 -10.61 1.97
CA GLU A 121 10.79 -10.25 3.28
C GLU A 121 9.34 -10.71 3.45
N PHE A 122 8.48 -10.51 2.44
CA PHE A 122 7.04 -10.77 2.55
C PHE A 122 6.61 -12.12 1.97
N ARG A 123 7.43 -12.74 1.10
CA ARG A 123 7.21 -14.09 0.56
C ARG A 123 5.83 -14.29 -0.08
N ILE A 124 5.32 -13.25 -0.72
CA ILE A 124 4.04 -13.28 -1.43
C ILE A 124 4.28 -13.95 -2.78
N ASN A 125 3.65 -15.11 -3.01
CA ASN A 125 3.77 -15.85 -4.25
C ASN A 125 2.93 -15.21 -5.36
N PRO A 126 3.53 -14.59 -6.38
CA PRO A 126 2.77 -13.93 -7.45
C PRO A 126 1.96 -14.92 -8.30
N SER A 127 2.21 -16.23 -8.23
CA SER A 127 1.41 -17.23 -8.96
C SER A 127 0.16 -17.71 -8.19
N GLN A 128 0.07 -17.44 -6.89
CA GLN A 128 -1.07 -17.84 -6.06
C GLN A 128 -2.00 -16.68 -5.71
N VAL A 129 -1.63 -15.45 -6.07
CA VAL A 129 -2.43 -14.25 -5.82
C VAL A 129 -3.30 -13.95 -7.03
N GLU A 130 -4.55 -13.62 -6.77
CA GLU A 130 -5.53 -13.17 -7.77
C GLU A 130 -4.98 -12.03 -8.62
N LYS A 131 -5.29 -12.06 -9.92
CA LYS A 131 -4.82 -11.07 -10.89
C LYS A 131 -5.88 -9.98 -11.09
N ILE A 132 -5.46 -8.74 -10.91
CA ILE A 132 -6.29 -7.57 -11.15
C ILE A 132 -5.88 -7.00 -12.51
N ASP A 133 -6.69 -7.28 -13.53
CA ASP A 133 -6.48 -6.69 -14.84
C ASP A 133 -6.77 -5.18 -14.78
N PRO A 134 -5.87 -4.32 -15.33
CA PRO A 134 -6.15 -2.91 -15.40
C PRO A 134 -7.31 -2.68 -16.37
N VAL A 135 -8.38 -2.06 -15.87
CA VAL A 135 -9.45 -1.56 -16.73
C VAL A 135 -8.86 -0.45 -17.59
N ARG A 136 -8.68 -0.73 -18.88
CA ARG A 136 -8.15 0.21 -19.87
C ARG A 136 -9.25 0.59 -20.83
N HIS A 137 -9.77 1.79 -20.67
CA HIS A 137 -10.67 2.37 -21.65
C HIS A 137 -9.85 3.07 -22.73
N TYR A 138 -10.31 2.96 -23.99
CA TYR A 138 -9.79 3.74 -25.09
C TYR A 138 -10.03 5.24 -24.82
N PRO A 139 -9.18 6.19 -25.24
CA PRO A 139 -9.42 7.61 -24.96
C PRO A 139 -10.73 8.18 -25.50
N LYS A 140 -11.32 7.58 -26.53
CA LYS A 140 -12.67 7.94 -27.03
C LYS A 140 -13.75 6.96 -26.59
N TRP A 141 -13.47 6.14 -25.59
CA TRP A 141 -14.47 5.27 -25.00
C TRP A 141 -15.58 6.13 -24.40
N LYS A 142 -16.82 5.79 -24.74
CA LYS A 142 -18.00 6.35 -24.09
C LYS A 142 -18.50 5.32 -23.08
N PRO A 143 -18.85 5.74 -21.86
CA PRO A 143 -19.47 4.84 -20.90
C PRO A 143 -20.77 4.28 -21.48
N ASP A 144 -21.03 3.01 -21.19
CA ASP A 144 -22.29 2.33 -21.49
C ASP A 144 -23.34 2.62 -20.39
N VAL A 145 -23.23 3.82 -19.82
CA VAL A 145 -24.05 4.29 -18.70
C VAL A 145 -24.54 5.67 -19.09
N ASP A 146 -25.86 5.80 -19.18
CA ASP A 146 -26.51 7.09 -19.36
C ASP A 146 -26.51 7.81 -18.01
N ILE A 147 -25.91 8.99 -17.98
CA ILE A 147 -25.87 9.84 -16.80
C ILE A 147 -26.98 10.88 -16.97
N HIS A 148 -28.04 10.75 -16.18
CA HIS A 148 -29.10 11.74 -16.07
C HIS A 148 -28.93 12.52 -14.76
N ILE A 149 -28.98 13.84 -14.84
CA ILE A 149 -28.93 14.73 -13.68
C ILE A 149 -30.15 15.65 -13.78
N ALA A 150 -31.10 15.50 -12.87
CA ALA A 150 -32.29 16.33 -12.84
C ALA A 150 -31.94 17.80 -12.48
N GLU A 151 -32.64 18.76 -13.07
CA GLU A 151 -32.39 20.19 -12.84
C GLU A 151 -32.72 20.65 -11.42
N LYS A 152 -33.67 19.98 -10.75
CA LYS A 152 -34.14 20.32 -9.39
C LYS A 152 -34.20 19.10 -8.49
N ALA A 153 -34.08 19.34 -7.18
CA ALA A 153 -34.18 18.29 -6.17
C ALA A 153 -35.55 17.60 -6.20
N GLU A 154 -36.63 18.38 -6.33
CA GLU A 154 -38.00 17.84 -6.37
C GLU A 154 -38.22 16.93 -7.59
N THR A 155 -37.66 17.29 -8.76
CA THR A 155 -37.76 16.45 -9.96
C THR A 155 -36.92 15.17 -9.83
N ALA A 156 -35.75 15.23 -9.18
CA ALA A 156 -34.93 14.04 -8.92
C ALA A 156 -35.66 13.02 -8.03
N MET A 157 -36.40 13.48 -7.03
CA MET A 157 -37.16 12.61 -6.13
C MET A 157 -38.29 11.88 -6.86
N VAL A 158 -39.01 12.58 -7.73
CA VAL A 158 -40.09 12.00 -8.53
C VAL A 158 -39.55 11.00 -9.55
N GLU A 159 -38.43 11.30 -10.19
CA GLU A 159 -37.78 10.38 -11.14
C GLU A 159 -37.27 9.11 -10.43
N ASP A 160 -36.71 9.22 -9.22
CA ASP A 160 -36.30 8.06 -8.42
C ASP A 160 -37.49 7.20 -7.95
N GLU A 161 -38.62 7.80 -7.56
CA GLU A 161 -39.84 7.05 -7.24
C GLU A 161 -40.36 6.25 -8.44
N LEU A 162 -40.27 6.83 -9.65
CA LEU A 162 -40.76 6.22 -10.89
C LEU A 162 -39.76 5.27 -11.57
N ALA A 163 -38.53 5.19 -11.09
CA ALA A 163 -37.48 4.40 -11.71
C ALA A 163 -37.77 2.88 -11.64
N ASP A 164 -37.77 2.18 -12.77
CA ASP A 164 -38.03 0.73 -12.83
C ASP A 164 -36.75 -0.13 -12.64
N GLU A 165 -35.65 0.49 -12.21
CA GLU A 165 -34.39 -0.24 -12.05
C GLU A 165 -34.41 -1.17 -10.83
N ASN A 166 -33.98 -2.41 -11.06
CA ASN A 166 -33.90 -3.45 -10.01
C ASN A 166 -32.84 -3.19 -8.93
N LEU A 167 -31.82 -2.37 -9.19
CA LEU A 167 -30.74 -2.10 -8.26
C LEU A 167 -30.58 -0.59 -8.07
N ARG A 168 -31.02 -0.10 -6.91
CA ARG A 168 -30.84 1.30 -6.51
C ARG A 168 -29.77 1.39 -5.44
N ALA A 169 -28.80 2.28 -5.64
CA ALA A 169 -27.71 2.51 -4.70
C ALA A 169 -27.68 3.98 -4.30
N TYR A 170 -27.98 4.25 -3.03
CA TYR A 170 -27.93 5.59 -2.45
C TYR A 170 -26.66 5.73 -1.63
N SER A 171 -25.90 6.79 -1.86
CA SER A 171 -24.78 7.20 -1.01
C SER A 171 -25.18 8.41 -0.18
N ASP A 172 -24.91 8.37 1.12
CA ASP A 172 -25.01 9.51 2.05
C ASP A 172 -23.90 10.55 1.79
#